data_AF-A0AA36I2R9-F1
#
_entry.id   AF-A0AA36I2R9-F1
#
_cell.length_a   1.000
_cell.length_b   1.000
_cell.length_c   1.000
_cell.angle_alpha   90.00
_cell.angle_beta   90.00
_cell.angle_gamma   90.00
#
_symmetry.space_group_name_H-M   'P 1'
#
loop_
_entity.id
_entity.type
_entity.pdbx_description
1 polymer ?
#
loop_
_entity_poly.entity_id
_entity_poly.type
_entity_poly.pdbx_seq_one_letter_code
_entity_poly.pdbx_strand_id
1 'polypeptide(L)'
;MVLRLAVICELVLLGSAALIRGSNQQQEESQDGVFFPKTVLGDGKSVVGVDVDGRTQMLVQVKVAASYVDACDDVVCGDLKCPAGFTATKYEGHCCPYCVNPDIKIEPKIVGATGKWGAEMSAFCPYVWCFPTLCEKELAMPTSDNGQCCPMCPK
;
A
#
# COMPACT_ATOMS: atom_id res chain seq x y z
N MET A 1 -7.43 -68.50 23.23
CA MET A 1 -7.08 -67.96 24.57
C MET A 1 -8.33 -67.34 25.17
N VAL A 2 -8.56 -67.64 26.43
CA VAL A 2 -9.85 -67.62 27.11
C VAL A 2 -10.31 -66.21 27.49
N LEU A 3 -11.63 -66.11 27.52
CA LEU A 3 -12.53 -65.01 27.79
C LEU A 3 -12.63 -64.69 29.30
N ARG A 4 -12.73 -63.38 29.61
CA ARG A 4 -13.49 -62.73 30.71
C ARG A 4 -12.98 -62.63 32.18
N LEU A 5 -13.24 -61.42 32.68
CA LEU A 5 -13.73 -60.99 34.02
C LEU A 5 -12.74 -60.63 35.16
N ALA A 6 -12.72 -59.32 35.43
CA ALA A 6 -12.99 -58.63 36.70
C ALA A 6 -11.93 -58.64 37.84
N VAL A 7 -11.83 -57.47 38.50
CA VAL A 7 -11.83 -57.25 39.97
C VAL A 7 -10.75 -56.23 40.45
N ILE A 8 -11.24 -55.00 40.72
CA ILE A 8 -11.04 -54.13 41.91
C ILE A 8 -9.62 -53.61 42.26
N CYS A 9 -9.48 -52.28 42.28
CA CYS A 9 -8.93 -51.56 43.45
C CYS A 9 -9.33 -50.06 43.42
N GLU A 10 -10.18 -49.66 44.36
CA GLU A 10 -10.57 -48.27 44.64
C GLU A 10 -9.50 -47.49 45.45
N LEU A 11 -9.75 -46.17 45.59
CA LEU A 11 -9.18 -45.18 46.52
C LEU A 11 -7.94 -44.47 45.97
N VAL A 12 -7.95 -43.15 45.72
CA VAL A 12 -8.09 -42.09 46.74
C VAL A 12 -8.79 -40.84 46.18
N LEU A 13 -9.82 -40.38 46.90
CA LEU A 13 -10.40 -39.03 46.86
C LEU A 13 -9.52 -38.04 47.64
N LEU A 14 -9.43 -36.78 47.18
CA LEU A 14 -9.49 -35.50 47.95
C LEU A 14 -8.48 -34.42 47.48
N GLY A 15 -9.02 -33.22 47.19
CA GLY A 15 -8.32 -31.93 47.13
C GLY A 15 -8.11 -31.37 45.71
N SER A 16 -8.47 -30.15 45.31
CA SER A 16 -9.03 -28.99 46.00
C SER A 16 -9.69 -28.09 44.94
N ALA A 17 -10.93 -27.66 45.15
CA ALA A 17 -11.57 -26.64 44.31
C ALA A 17 -10.93 -25.28 44.60
N ALA A 18 -10.19 -24.72 43.63
CA ALA A 18 -9.65 -23.37 43.71
C ALA A 18 -10.68 -22.36 43.17
N LEU A 19 -10.95 -21.33 43.99
CA LEU A 19 -11.83 -20.19 43.71
C LEU A 19 -11.45 -19.48 42.39
N ILE A 20 -12.45 -19.27 41.52
CA ILE A 20 -12.35 -18.29 40.43
C ILE A 20 -12.56 -16.90 41.02
N ARG A 21 -11.47 -16.13 41.14
CA ARG A 21 -11.52 -14.66 41.32
C ARG A 21 -11.96 -14.04 39.99
N GLY A 22 -13.13 -13.42 39.98
CA GLY A 22 -13.57 -12.58 38.88
C GLY A 22 -12.68 -11.33 38.78
N SER A 23 -12.00 -11.16 37.65
CA SER A 23 -11.32 -9.91 37.31
C SER A 23 -12.29 -8.99 36.58
N ASN A 24 -12.61 -7.91 37.28
CA ASN A 24 -13.21 -6.68 36.83
C ASN A 24 -12.30 -6.05 35.75
N GLN A 25 -12.80 -5.88 34.52
CA GLN A 25 -12.20 -4.99 33.54
C GLN A 25 -13.18 -3.86 33.25
N GLN A 26 -12.79 -2.67 33.71
CA GLN A 26 -13.38 -1.38 33.38
C GLN A 26 -13.29 -1.20 31.86
N GLN A 27 -14.46 -1.00 31.23
CA GLN A 27 -14.55 -0.45 29.88
C GLN A 27 -14.38 1.07 30.01
N GLU A 28 -13.31 1.60 29.43
CA GLU A 28 -13.14 3.03 29.23
C GLU A 28 -13.51 3.33 27.77
N GLU A 29 -14.67 3.96 27.61
CA GLU A 29 -15.23 4.47 26.37
C GLU A 29 -14.55 5.82 26.05
N SER A 30 -13.96 5.96 24.86
CA SER A 30 -13.59 7.27 24.31
C SER A 30 -14.03 7.32 22.86
N GLN A 31 -15.07 8.12 22.66
CA GLN A 31 -15.75 8.41 21.40
C GLN A 31 -14.91 9.39 20.59
N ASP A 32 -14.66 9.03 19.32
CA ASP A 32 -14.55 9.87 18.12
C ASP A 32 -13.88 9.02 17.02
N GLY A 33 -14.49 7.86 16.72
CA GLY A 33 -13.86 6.83 15.90
C GLY A 33 -14.71 6.49 14.69
N VAL A 34 -14.19 6.73 13.49
CA VAL A 34 -14.68 6.09 12.27
C VAL A 34 -14.68 4.59 12.51
N PHE A 35 -15.87 3.99 12.53
CA PHE A 35 -16.04 2.55 12.78
C PHE A 35 -15.60 1.77 11.54
N PHE A 36 -14.38 1.24 11.57
CA PHE A 36 -13.92 0.32 10.54
C PHE A 36 -14.29 -1.11 10.94
N PRO A 37 -15.11 -1.81 10.14
CA PRO A 37 -15.46 -3.19 10.46
C PRO A 37 -14.19 -4.05 10.44
N LYS A 38 -14.09 -5.01 11.37
CA LYS A 38 -12.95 -5.95 11.46
C LYS A 38 -12.64 -6.67 10.15
N THR A 39 -13.62 -6.81 9.26
CA THR A 39 -13.46 -7.36 7.91
C THR A 39 -12.51 -6.53 7.03
N VAL A 40 -12.34 -5.23 7.30
CA VAL A 40 -11.43 -4.31 6.58
C VAL A 40 -10.04 -4.24 7.23
N LEU A 41 -9.95 -4.49 8.55
CA LEU A 41 -8.72 -4.32 9.33
C LEU A 41 -7.80 -5.55 9.34
N GLY A 42 -8.28 -6.71 8.88
CA GLY A 42 -7.54 -7.97 8.98
C GLY A 42 -7.15 -8.33 10.42
N ASP A 43 -6.29 -9.33 10.60
CA ASP A 43 -5.83 -9.78 11.92
C ASP A 43 -4.67 -8.93 12.49
N GLY A 44 -4.29 -7.84 11.81
CA GLY A 44 -3.11 -7.02 12.10
C GLY A 44 -3.40 -5.81 13.00
N LYS A 45 -2.39 -5.37 13.75
CA LYS A 45 -2.45 -4.10 14.50
C LYS A 45 -2.49 -2.95 13.50
N SER A 46 -3.59 -2.20 13.47
CA SER A 46 -3.78 -1.03 12.60
C SER A 46 -3.67 0.26 13.41
N VAL A 47 -3.05 1.28 12.83
CA VAL A 47 -2.93 2.63 13.40
C VAL A 47 -3.42 3.67 12.40
N VAL A 48 -3.87 4.84 12.88
CA VAL A 48 -4.19 5.96 12.00
C VAL A 48 -2.91 6.73 11.69
N GLY A 49 -2.57 6.83 10.41
CA GLY A 49 -1.52 7.69 9.88
C GLY A 49 -2.11 8.91 9.19
N VAL A 50 -1.31 9.96 9.03
CA VAL A 50 -1.67 11.15 8.27
C VAL A 50 -0.84 11.15 6.98
N ASP A 51 -1.49 11.43 5.84
CA ASP A 51 -0.85 11.55 4.54
C ASP A 51 0.18 12.69 4.48
N VAL A 52 1.03 12.69 3.45
CA VAL A 52 2.07 13.71 3.23
C VAL A 52 1.50 15.14 3.19
N ASP A 53 0.23 15.30 2.83
CA ASP A 53 -0.46 16.58 2.77
C ASP A 53 -0.92 17.11 4.15
N GLY A 54 -0.73 16.33 5.22
CA GLY A 54 -1.06 16.68 6.60
C GLY A 54 -2.55 16.72 6.91
N ARG A 55 -3.42 16.36 5.96
CA ARG A 55 -4.88 16.53 6.09
C ARG A 55 -5.64 15.22 5.99
N THR A 56 -5.15 14.29 5.18
CA THR A 56 -5.87 13.05 4.92
C THR A 56 -5.47 11.98 5.93
N GLN A 57 -6.42 11.51 6.73
CA GLN A 57 -6.21 10.38 7.64
C GLN A 57 -6.37 9.06 6.88
N MET A 58 -5.44 8.13 7.11
CA MET A 58 -5.47 6.79 6.52
C MET A 58 -5.18 5.72 7.56
N LEU A 59 -5.71 4.52 7.34
CA LEU A 59 -5.37 3.35 8.15
C LEU A 59 -4.07 2.73 7.65
N VAL A 60 -3.11 2.57 8.55
CA VAL A 60 -1.84 1.89 8.30
C VAL A 60 -1.85 0.56 9.04
N GLN A 61 -1.79 -0.55 8.31
CA GLN A 61 -1.58 -1.86 8.90
C GLN A 61 -0.10 -2.01 9.28
N VAL A 62 0.18 -2.14 10.58
CA VAL A 62 1.51 -2.46 11.08
C VAL A 62 1.69 -3.98 10.98
N LYS A 63 2.01 -4.47 9.78
CA LYS A 63 2.53 -5.84 9.64
C LYS A 63 4.00 -5.84 10.05
N VAL A 64 4.37 -6.73 10.98
CA VAL A 64 5.77 -7.16 11.15
C VAL A 64 6.22 -7.62 9.78
N ALA A 65 7.34 -7.05 9.29
CA ALA A 65 7.84 -7.22 7.93
C ALA A 65 7.48 -8.60 7.37
N ALA A 66 6.48 -8.64 6.49
CA ALA A 66 6.34 -9.79 5.63
C ALA A 66 7.69 -9.91 4.93
N SER A 67 8.34 -11.06 5.09
CA SER A 67 9.54 -11.40 4.31
C SER A 67 9.29 -10.95 2.88
N TYR A 68 10.12 -10.04 2.38
CA TYR A 68 10.01 -9.59 1.00
C TYR A 68 10.13 -10.84 0.14
N VAL A 69 9.01 -11.24 -0.47
CA VAL A 69 9.01 -12.33 -1.43
C VAL A 69 9.54 -11.71 -2.71
N ASP A 70 10.69 -12.17 -3.18
CA ASP A 70 11.13 -11.80 -4.52
C ASP A 70 10.12 -12.38 -5.50
N ALA A 71 9.47 -11.50 -6.26
CA ALA A 71 8.47 -11.88 -7.26
C ALA A 71 9.08 -12.74 -8.39
N CYS A 72 10.42 -12.81 -8.49
CA CYS A 72 11.14 -13.59 -9.47
C CYS A 72 11.64 -14.95 -8.96
N ASP A 73 11.57 -15.24 -7.66
CA ASP A 73 12.18 -16.46 -7.07
C ASP A 73 11.59 -17.76 -7.65
N ASP A 74 10.27 -17.80 -7.86
CA ASP A 74 9.57 -18.99 -8.37
C ASP A 74 9.32 -18.95 -9.89
N VAL A 75 9.86 -17.94 -10.60
CA VAL A 75 9.57 -17.74 -12.03
C VAL A 75 10.65 -18.39 -12.90
N VAL A 76 10.28 -19.51 -13.53
CA VAL A 76 11.10 -20.13 -14.57
C VAL A 76 10.77 -19.49 -15.93
N CYS A 77 11.73 -18.75 -16.49
CA CYS A 77 11.59 -18.18 -17.83
C CYS A 77 11.63 -19.29 -18.89
N GLY A 78 10.70 -19.24 -19.85
CA GLY A 78 10.68 -20.16 -20.98
C GLY A 78 11.80 -19.92 -22.00
N ASP A 79 11.93 -20.84 -22.95
CA ASP A 79 12.88 -20.72 -24.07
C ASP A 79 12.43 -19.64 -25.07
N LEU A 80 12.84 -18.40 -24.82
CA LEU A 80 12.57 -17.27 -25.70
C LEU A 80 13.40 -17.37 -27.00
N LYS A 81 12.72 -17.47 -28.14
CA LYS A 81 13.34 -17.34 -29.47
C LYS A 81 12.93 -16.02 -30.10
N CYS A 82 13.89 -15.11 -30.27
CA CYS A 82 13.65 -13.82 -30.89
C CYS A 82 13.67 -13.90 -32.42
N PRO A 83 12.71 -13.25 -33.12
CA PRO A 83 12.76 -13.07 -34.56
C PRO A 83 14.00 -12.29 -35.01
N ALA A 84 14.32 -12.34 -36.30
CA ALA A 84 15.46 -11.63 -36.87
C ALA A 84 15.38 -10.11 -36.58
N GLY A 85 16.51 -9.53 -36.17
CA GLY A 85 16.61 -8.11 -35.78
C GLY A 85 16.20 -7.82 -34.33
N PHE A 86 15.72 -8.82 -33.59
CA PHE A 86 15.43 -8.68 -32.16
C PHE A 86 16.43 -9.48 -31.33
N THR A 87 16.87 -8.92 -30.22
CA THR A 87 17.76 -9.55 -29.26
C THR A 87 17.02 -9.77 -27.95
N ALA A 88 17.19 -10.94 -27.34
CA ALA A 88 16.65 -11.22 -26.02
C ALA A 88 17.41 -10.37 -24.98
N THR A 89 16.71 -9.48 -24.31
CA THR A 89 17.29 -8.55 -23.34
C THR A 89 16.49 -8.57 -22.04
N LYS A 90 17.19 -8.67 -20.91
CA LYS A 90 16.63 -8.59 -19.56
C LYS A 90 16.96 -7.20 -18.99
N TYR A 91 15.96 -6.56 -18.39
CA TYR A 91 16.10 -5.27 -17.72
C TYR A 91 15.94 -5.44 -16.21
N GLU A 92 16.53 -4.52 -15.45
CA GLU A 92 16.37 -4.44 -13.99
C GLU A 92 14.87 -4.43 -13.62
N GLY A 93 14.51 -5.17 -12.56
CA GLY A 93 13.11 -5.33 -12.11
C GLY A 93 12.23 -6.24 -12.97
N HIS A 94 12.76 -6.83 -14.05
CA HIS A 94 12.03 -7.80 -14.87
C HIS A 94 12.57 -9.20 -14.61
N CYS A 95 11.70 -10.18 -14.37
CA CYS A 95 12.15 -11.55 -14.09
C CYS A 95 12.73 -12.24 -15.33
N CYS A 96 12.12 -12.02 -16.50
CA CYS A 96 12.46 -12.69 -17.75
C CYS A 96 12.90 -11.72 -18.85
N PRO A 97 13.75 -12.18 -19.79
CA PRO A 97 14.11 -11.41 -20.97
C PRO A 97 12.91 -11.30 -21.92
N TYR A 98 12.93 -10.26 -22.75
CA TYR A 98 12.03 -10.11 -23.89
C TYR A 98 12.80 -9.64 -25.12
N CYS A 99 12.19 -9.76 -26.30
CA CYS A 99 12.82 -9.43 -27.57
C CYS A 99 12.77 -7.92 -27.82
N VAL A 100 13.94 -7.29 -27.91
CA VAL A 100 14.09 -5.86 -28.19
C VAL A 100 14.77 -5.66 -29.52
N ASN A 101 14.24 -4.73 -30.32
CA ASN A 101 14.89 -4.26 -31.54
C ASN A 101 15.23 -2.77 -31.35
N PRO A 102 16.53 -2.42 -31.19
CA PRO A 102 16.95 -1.03 -31.01
C PRO A 102 16.80 -0.18 -32.27
N ASP A 103 16.66 -0.78 -33.45
CA ASP A 103 16.50 -0.09 -34.73
C ASP A 103 15.07 0.40 -34.95
N ILE A 104 14.09 -0.13 -34.20
CA ILE A 104 12.70 0.35 -34.24
C ILE A 104 12.55 1.54 -33.30
N LYS A 105 12.56 2.74 -33.88
CA LYS A 105 12.26 3.98 -33.16
C LYS A 105 10.75 4.23 -33.18
N ILE A 106 10.10 3.95 -32.05
CA ILE A 106 8.71 4.36 -31.84
C ILE A 106 8.74 5.76 -31.23
N GLU A 107 8.37 6.76 -32.02
CA GLU A 107 8.16 8.10 -31.48
C GLU A 107 7.07 8.04 -30.40
N PRO A 108 7.32 8.58 -29.20
CA PRO A 108 6.31 8.57 -28.15
C PRO A 108 5.10 9.38 -28.63
N LYS A 109 3.99 8.69 -28.91
CA LYS A 109 2.71 9.33 -29.24
C LYS A 109 2.28 10.33 -28.16
N ILE A 110 2.74 10.09 -26.93
CA ILE A 110 2.49 10.90 -25.76
C ILE A 110 3.72 11.79 -25.53
N VAL A 111 3.76 12.91 -26.25
CA VAL A 111 4.60 14.04 -25.84
C VAL A 111 3.89 14.62 -24.61
N GLY A 112 4.60 14.78 -23.49
CA GLY A 112 4.00 15.23 -22.21
C GLY A 112 3.29 16.59 -22.31
N ALA A 113 3.02 17.21 -21.15
CA ALA A 113 2.52 18.57 -21.17
C ALA A 113 3.52 19.49 -21.90
N THR A 114 3.10 20.02 -23.06
CA THR A 114 3.92 20.84 -23.97
C THR A 114 3.38 22.27 -24.08
N GLY A 115 2.36 22.60 -23.29
CA GLY A 115 1.64 23.88 -23.35
C GLY A 115 0.80 24.09 -24.60
N LYS A 116 0.94 23.23 -25.63
CA LYS A 116 0.19 23.28 -26.89
C LYS A 116 -1.33 23.38 -26.72
N TRP A 117 -1.86 22.85 -25.60
CA TRP A 117 -3.30 22.78 -25.31
C TRP A 117 -3.74 23.70 -24.16
N GLY A 118 -3.00 24.78 -23.87
CA GLY A 118 -3.44 25.84 -22.96
C GLY A 118 -2.93 25.73 -21.52
N ALA A 119 -1.84 24.99 -21.29
CA ALA A 119 -1.14 25.01 -20.03
C ALA A 119 0.11 25.91 -20.14
N GLU A 120 0.44 26.62 -19.06
CA GLU A 120 1.66 27.43 -18.97
C GLU A 120 2.67 26.76 -18.04
N MET A 121 3.97 26.84 -18.35
CA MET A 121 4.99 26.27 -17.48
C MET A 121 5.11 27.12 -16.20
N SER A 122 5.16 26.44 -15.04
CA SER A 122 5.36 27.10 -13.75
C SER A 122 6.71 27.83 -13.71
N ALA A 123 6.70 29.06 -13.20
CA ALA A 123 7.92 29.82 -12.94
C ALA A 123 8.68 29.35 -11.68
N PHE A 124 8.02 28.59 -10.80
CA PHE A 124 8.55 28.22 -9.48
C PHE A 124 8.90 26.74 -9.36
N CYS A 125 8.22 25.86 -10.09
CA CYS A 125 8.44 24.42 -10.01
C CYS A 125 8.85 23.83 -11.36
N PRO A 126 9.99 23.13 -11.43
CA PRO A 126 10.42 22.50 -12.68
C PRO A 126 9.44 21.42 -13.10
N TYR A 127 9.17 21.34 -14.41
CA TYR A 127 8.27 20.35 -15.04
C TYR A 127 6.80 20.40 -14.62
N VAL A 128 6.36 21.48 -13.96
CA VAL A 128 4.95 21.69 -13.63
C VAL A 128 4.31 22.59 -14.67
N TRP A 129 3.13 22.19 -15.13
CA TRP A 129 2.30 22.97 -16.06
C TRP A 129 1.01 23.38 -15.37
N CYS A 130 0.74 24.67 -15.35
CA CYS A 130 -0.39 25.30 -14.70
C CYS A 130 -1.47 25.59 -15.74
N PHE A 131 -2.69 25.16 -15.47
CA PHE A 131 -3.86 25.54 -16.24
C PHE A 131 -4.51 26.78 -15.63
N PRO A 132 -5.15 27.65 -16.43
CA PRO A 132 -5.93 28.76 -15.92
C PRO A 132 -6.99 28.27 -14.93
N THR A 133 -7.02 28.87 -13.75
CA THR A 133 -8.02 28.58 -12.74
C THR A 133 -9.26 29.44 -12.99
N LEU A 134 -10.44 28.82 -12.99
CA LEU A 134 -11.71 29.52 -13.21
C LEU A 134 -12.27 30.04 -11.87
N CYS A 135 -11.47 30.78 -11.12
CA CYS A 135 -11.90 31.33 -9.83
C CYS A 135 -12.74 32.59 -10.01
N GLU A 136 -13.76 32.77 -9.19
CA GLU A 136 -14.55 34.01 -9.13
C GLU A 136 -13.83 35.12 -8.33
N LYS A 137 -12.99 34.70 -7.38
CA LYS A 137 -12.16 35.59 -6.54
C LYS A 137 -10.76 35.73 -7.15
N GLU A 138 -10.06 36.80 -6.75
CA GLU A 138 -8.67 37.05 -7.16
C GLU A 138 -7.76 35.88 -6.77
N LEU A 139 -6.83 35.54 -7.66
CA LEU A 139 -5.98 34.36 -7.54
C LEU A 139 -4.89 34.56 -6.49
N ALA A 140 -4.61 33.50 -5.71
CA ALA A 140 -3.37 33.41 -4.95
C ALA A 140 -2.24 33.02 -5.92
N MET A 141 -1.34 33.96 -6.21
CA MET A 141 -0.22 33.73 -7.12
C MET A 141 0.90 32.94 -6.43
N PRO A 142 1.59 32.06 -7.16
CA PRO A 142 2.76 31.39 -6.63
C PRO A 142 3.89 32.39 -6.39
N THR A 143 4.57 32.25 -5.25
CA THR A 143 5.75 33.04 -4.88
C THR A 143 6.84 32.10 -4.36
N SER A 144 8.08 32.60 -4.24
CA SER A 144 9.19 31.83 -3.65
C SER A 144 8.91 31.37 -2.21
N ASP A 145 8.00 32.05 -1.51
CA ASP A 145 7.83 31.92 -0.07
C ASP A 145 6.58 31.10 0.29
N ASN A 146 5.58 31.03 -0.61
CA ASN A 146 4.33 30.32 -0.35
C ASN A 146 4.34 28.84 -0.79
N GLY A 147 5.42 28.38 -1.44
CA GLY A 147 5.60 26.99 -1.86
C GLY A 147 4.59 26.51 -2.91
N GLN A 148 3.87 27.43 -3.56
CA GLN A 148 2.88 27.09 -4.58
C GLN A 148 3.56 27.02 -5.95
N CYS A 149 3.23 25.99 -6.74
CA CYS A 149 3.73 25.88 -8.11
C CYS A 149 2.83 26.61 -9.12
N CYS A 150 1.53 26.69 -8.84
CA CYS A 150 0.52 27.25 -9.75
C CYS A 150 -0.40 28.21 -9.01
N PRO A 151 -1.08 29.13 -9.74
CA PRO A 151 -2.13 29.95 -9.17
C PRO A 151 -3.23 29.07 -8.58
N MET A 152 -3.74 29.44 -7.41
CA MET A 152 -4.84 28.73 -6.75
C MET A 152 -5.98 29.67 -6.40
N CYS A 153 -7.20 29.13 -6.36
CA CYS A 153 -8.34 29.88 -5.82
C CYS A 153 -8.16 30.05 -4.30
N PRO A 154 -8.35 31.26 -3.76
CA PRO A 154 -8.45 31.44 -2.31
C PRO A 154 -9.72 30.77 -1.77
N LYS A 155 -9.72 30.45 -0.47
CA LYS A 155 -10.90 29.91 0.23
C LYS A 155 -12.06 30.92 0.28
#